data_AF-A0A8D9F858-F1
#
_entry.id   AF-A0A8D9F858-F1
#
_cell.length_a   1.000
_cell.length_b   1.000
_cell.length_c   1.000
_cell.angle_alpha   90.00
_cell.angle_beta   90.00
_cell.angle_gamma   90.00
#
_symmetry.space_group_name_H-M   'P 1'
#
loop_
_entity.id
_entity.type
_entity.pdbx_description
1 polymer ?
#
loop_
_entity_poly.entity_id
_entity_poly.type
_entity_poly.pdbx_seq_one_letter_code
_entity_poly.pdbx_strand_id
1 'polypeptide(L)'
;MMSSGKLLKPSRLSTAQQSKNEETIDILNEKINNLVKEAERVGMEGAVEKAQGLMKLCDQLKEERESLRRQNSDNHWSQTAELAAAQEKQMEVCTVCGAFLIVGDAQSRIDDHLMGKQHLGYSKLKGAVEELTTSRAQERGVFRMNGGRGSADIAGRSDKERSSSRANESKGRERDRDSERRKRHHEERERERQH
;
A
#
# COMPACT_ATOMS: atom_id res chain seq x y z
N MET A 1 -3.01 -15.59 -22.10
CA MET A 1 -2.24 -14.47 -22.70
C MET A 1 -2.94 -13.17 -22.33
N MET A 2 -2.19 -12.25 -21.74
CA MET A 2 -2.69 -11.08 -21.00
C MET A 2 -3.23 -10.00 -21.95
N SER A 3 -4.46 -9.53 -21.71
CA SER A 3 -4.98 -8.32 -22.32
C SER A 3 -4.66 -7.14 -21.39
N SER A 4 -3.53 -6.48 -21.66
CA SER A 4 -3.10 -5.30 -20.91
C SER A 4 -3.88 -4.08 -21.39
N GLY A 5 -4.85 -3.64 -20.58
CA GLY A 5 -5.51 -2.36 -20.72
C GLY A 5 -4.48 -1.23 -20.63
N LYS A 6 -4.27 -0.51 -21.74
CA LYS A 6 -3.50 0.73 -21.75
C LYS A 6 -4.29 1.78 -20.96
N LEU A 7 -3.87 2.04 -19.72
CA LEU A 7 -4.25 3.25 -18.99
C LEU A 7 -3.81 4.46 -19.82
N LEU A 8 -4.76 5.16 -20.44
CA LEU A 8 -4.54 6.51 -20.95
C LEU A 8 -4.18 7.39 -19.75
N LYS A 9 -2.91 7.79 -19.64
CA LYS A 9 -2.49 8.80 -18.67
C LYS A 9 -3.10 10.14 -19.08
N PRO A 10 -3.74 10.89 -18.17
CA PRO A 10 -4.21 12.23 -18.48
C PRO A 10 -3.02 13.09 -18.88
N SER A 11 -3.15 13.78 -20.02
CA SER A 11 -2.13 14.67 -20.57
C SER A 11 -1.89 15.82 -19.59
N ARG A 12 -0.69 15.88 -19.01
CA ARG A 12 -0.25 17.00 -18.17
C ARG A 12 -0.29 18.29 -18.98
N LEU A 13 -1.26 19.15 -18.68
CA LEU A 13 -1.33 20.49 -19.23
C LEU A 13 -0.27 21.35 -18.51
N SER A 14 0.61 22.00 -19.28
CA SER A 14 1.64 22.91 -18.76
C SER A 14 1.00 24.10 -18.04
N THR A 15 1.66 24.67 -17.03
CA THR A 15 1.24 25.90 -16.33
C THR A 15 0.93 27.05 -17.30
N ALA A 16 1.68 27.15 -18.40
CA ALA A 16 1.41 28.12 -19.46
C ALA A 16 0.10 27.84 -20.22
N GLN A 17 -0.31 26.57 -20.32
CA GLN A 17 -1.58 26.19 -20.93
C GLN A 17 -2.75 26.39 -19.96
N GLN A 18 -2.53 26.22 -18.65
CA GLN A 18 -3.55 26.52 -17.62
C GLN A 18 -3.91 28.00 -17.61
N SER A 19 -2.91 28.90 -17.66
CA SER A 19 -3.13 30.36 -17.77
C SER A 19 -3.92 30.73 -19.02
N LYS A 20 -3.57 30.16 -20.18
CA LYS A 20 -4.31 30.39 -21.44
C LYS A 20 -5.74 29.86 -21.37
N ASN A 21 -5.94 28.69 -20.76
CA ASN A 21 -7.26 28.11 -20.58
C ASN A 21 -8.13 29.00 -19.67
N GLU A 22 -7.54 29.58 -18.63
CA GLU A 22 -8.21 30.52 -17.72
C GLU A 22 -8.59 31.83 -18.43
N GLU A 23 -7.68 32.42 -19.21
CA GLU A 23 -7.97 33.57 -20.07
C GLU A 23 -9.10 33.26 -21.08
N THR A 24 -9.10 32.08 -21.70
CA THR A 24 -10.18 31.69 -22.60
C THR A 24 -11.52 31.49 -21.89
N ILE A 25 -11.52 31.02 -20.64
CA ILE A 25 -12.73 30.90 -19.82
C ILE A 25 -13.32 32.29 -19.54
N ASP A 26 -12.48 33.29 -19.26
CA ASP A 26 -12.93 34.66 -19.00
C ASP A 26 -13.51 35.31 -20.27
N ILE A 27 -12.85 35.15 -21.42
CA ILE A 27 -13.37 35.61 -22.71
C ILE A 27 -14.71 34.94 -23.04
N LEU A 28 -14.86 33.64 -22.75
CA LEU A 28 -16.12 32.92 -22.94
C LEU A 28 -17.21 33.45 -22.00
N ASN A 29 -16.89 33.77 -20.75
CA ASN A 29 -17.86 34.37 -19.81
C ASN A 29 -18.35 35.73 -20.30
N GLU A 30 -17.47 36.60 -20.81
CA GLU A 30 -17.87 37.88 -21.40
C GLU A 30 -18.78 37.69 -22.61
N LYS A 31 -18.44 36.76 -23.51
CA LYS A 31 -19.26 36.43 -24.68
C LYS A 31 -20.64 35.88 -24.30
N ILE A 32 -20.70 34.99 -23.31
CA ILE A 32 -21.95 34.45 -22.77
C ILE A 32 -22.81 35.59 -22.22
N ASN A 33 -22.24 36.47 -21.41
CA ASN A 33 -22.97 37.60 -20.82
C ASN A 33 -23.51 38.57 -21.89
N ASN A 34 -22.76 38.80 -22.97
CA ASN A 34 -23.20 39.64 -24.08
C ASN A 34 -24.33 38.97 -24.90
N LEU A 35 -24.23 37.66 -25.15
CA LEU A 35 -25.28 36.90 -25.86
C LEU A 35 -26.57 36.81 -25.04
N VAL A 36 -26.48 36.70 -23.71
CA VAL A 36 -27.66 36.70 -22.83
C VAL A 36 -28.36 38.05 -22.89
N LYS A 37 -27.63 39.17 -22.78
CA LYS A 37 -28.21 40.53 -22.90
C LYS A 37 -28.90 40.74 -24.24
N GLU A 38 -28.29 40.27 -25.32
CA GLU A 38 -28.86 40.39 -26.65
C GLU A 38 -30.10 39.48 -26.83
N ALA A 39 -30.07 38.27 -26.27
CA ALA A 39 -31.23 37.38 -26.26
C ALA A 39 -32.41 37.98 -25.45
N GLU A 40 -32.12 38.64 -24.32
CA GLU A 40 -33.12 39.36 -23.52
C GLU A 40 -33.75 40.51 -24.30
N ARG A 41 -32.94 41.33 -24.99
CA ARG A 41 -33.42 42.44 -25.84
C ARG A 41 -34.35 41.96 -26.96
N VAL A 42 -33.89 40.96 -27.72
CA VAL A 42 -34.64 40.39 -28.84
C VAL A 42 -35.90 39.65 -28.36
N GLY A 43 -35.86 39.08 -27.14
CA GLY A 43 -37.01 38.51 -26.47
C GLY A 43 -38.06 39.56 -26.08
N MET A 44 -37.63 40.70 -25.55
CA MET A 44 -38.53 41.83 -25.23
C MET A 44 -39.17 42.45 -26.47
N GLU A 45 -38.46 42.43 -27.61
CA GLU A 45 -38.99 42.87 -28.92
C GLU A 45 -40.00 41.87 -29.54
N GLY A 46 -40.27 40.74 -28.86
CA GLY A 46 -41.24 39.73 -29.30
C GLY A 46 -40.73 38.76 -30.35
N ALA A 47 -39.44 38.82 -30.73
CA ALA A 47 -38.82 37.93 -31.71
C ALA A 47 -38.34 36.62 -31.05
N VAL A 48 -39.29 35.79 -30.61
CA VAL A 48 -39.05 34.57 -29.83
C VAL A 48 -38.13 33.56 -30.54
N GLU A 49 -38.26 33.37 -31.86
CA GLU A 49 -37.43 32.42 -32.62
C GLU A 49 -35.94 32.83 -32.63
N LYS A 50 -35.66 34.13 -32.75
CA LYS A 50 -34.28 34.65 -32.74
C LYS A 50 -33.67 34.56 -31.35
N ALA A 51 -34.44 34.88 -30.32
CA ALA A 51 -34.01 34.75 -28.92
C ALA A 51 -33.69 33.28 -28.56
N GLN A 52 -34.49 32.31 -29.04
CA GLN A 52 -34.21 30.88 -28.88
C GLN A 52 -32.93 30.46 -29.61
N GLY A 53 -32.64 31.01 -30.79
CA GLY A 53 -31.39 30.76 -31.50
C GLY A 53 -30.16 31.25 -30.74
N LEU A 54 -30.22 32.47 -30.18
CA LEU A 54 -29.14 33.05 -29.37
C LEU A 54 -28.92 32.28 -28.06
N MET A 55 -29.99 31.83 -27.41
CA MET A 55 -29.90 31.01 -26.21
C MET A 55 -29.26 29.64 -26.47
N LYS A 56 -29.55 28.99 -27.61
CA LYS A 56 -28.85 27.74 -28.00
C LYS A 56 -27.35 27.94 -28.16
N LEU A 57 -26.93 29.06 -28.77
CA LEU A 57 -25.51 29.40 -28.90
C LEU A 57 -24.87 29.68 -27.53
N CYS A 58 -25.60 30.36 -26.65
CA CYS A 58 -25.19 30.61 -25.28
C CYS A 58 -24.96 29.31 -24.50
N ASP A 59 -25.83 28.31 -24.68
CA ASP A 59 -25.70 27.00 -24.02
C ASP A 59 -24.51 26.19 -24.57
N GLN A 60 -24.21 26.27 -25.87
CA GLN A 60 -23.00 25.69 -26.46
C GLN A 60 -21.72 26.30 -25.85
N LEU A 61 -21.66 27.62 -25.73
CA LEU A 61 -20.51 28.30 -25.13
C LEU A 61 -20.37 28.00 -23.63
N LYS A 62 -21.47 27.80 -22.90
CA LYS A 62 -21.43 27.35 -21.51
C LYS A 62 -20.86 25.94 -21.40
N GLU A 63 -21.23 25.05 -22.32
CA GLU A 63 -20.73 23.67 -22.36
C GLU A 63 -19.23 23.63 -22.68
N GLU A 64 -18.76 24.44 -23.63
CA GLU A 64 -17.32 24.62 -23.92
C GLU A 64 -16.56 25.17 -22.71
N ARG A 65 -17.10 26.18 -22.03
CA ARG A 65 -16.53 26.74 -20.80
C ARG A 65 -16.47 25.69 -19.68
N GLU A 66 -17.52 24.89 -19.50
CA GLU A 66 -17.52 23.82 -18.49
C GLU A 66 -16.54 22.69 -18.83
N SER A 67 -16.41 22.34 -20.11
CA SER A 67 -15.41 21.39 -20.59
C SER A 67 -13.99 21.86 -20.26
N LEU A 68 -13.66 23.13 -20.58
CA LEU A 68 -12.37 23.73 -20.26
C LEU A 68 -12.12 23.82 -18.74
N ARG A 69 -13.15 24.17 -17.96
CA ARG A 69 -13.06 24.19 -16.50
C ARG A 69 -12.81 22.80 -15.90
N ARG A 70 -13.50 21.76 -16.39
CA ARG A 70 -13.27 20.37 -15.95
C ARG A 70 -11.86 19.93 -16.28
N GLN A 71 -11.40 20.19 -17.51
CA GLN A 71 -10.01 19.94 -17.91
C GLN A 71 -9.01 20.68 -17.00
N ASN A 72 -9.28 21.91 -16.57
CA ASN A 72 -8.38 22.64 -15.67
C ASN A 72 -8.42 22.10 -14.22
N SER A 73 -9.61 21.79 -13.71
CA SER A 73 -9.84 21.29 -12.33
C SER A 73 -9.22 19.90 -12.09
N ASP A 74 -9.39 18.97 -13.02
CA ASP A 74 -8.81 17.62 -12.91
C ASP A 74 -7.28 17.68 -12.88
N ASN A 75 -6.70 18.67 -13.56
CA ASN A 75 -5.26 18.94 -13.52
C ASN A 75 -4.81 19.68 -12.26
N HIS A 76 -5.63 20.54 -11.68
CA HIS A 76 -5.30 21.24 -10.43
C HIS A 76 -5.20 20.26 -9.25
N TRP A 77 -6.16 19.33 -9.11
CA TRP A 77 -6.07 18.27 -8.10
C TRP A 77 -4.89 17.35 -8.36
N SER A 78 -4.66 16.93 -9.62
CA SER A 78 -3.49 16.12 -9.99
C SER A 78 -2.17 16.84 -9.66
N GLN A 79 -2.08 18.15 -9.90
CA GLN A 79 -0.88 18.92 -9.65
C GLN A 79 -0.67 19.16 -8.15
N THR A 80 -1.74 19.42 -7.40
CA THR A 80 -1.67 19.59 -5.93
C THR A 80 -1.35 18.28 -5.24
N ALA A 81 -1.91 17.16 -5.72
CA ALA A 81 -1.59 15.82 -5.24
C ALA A 81 -0.14 15.42 -5.61
N GLU A 82 0.34 15.77 -6.80
CA GLU A 82 1.73 15.53 -7.21
C GLU A 82 2.72 16.41 -6.42
N LEU A 83 2.37 17.67 -6.13
CA LEU A 83 3.13 18.56 -5.27
C LEU A 83 3.13 18.07 -3.81
N ALA A 84 2.01 17.58 -3.30
CA ALA A 84 1.91 16.99 -1.98
C ALA A 84 2.73 15.69 -1.88
N ALA A 85 2.67 14.83 -2.90
CA ALA A 85 3.48 13.63 -3.00
C ALA A 85 4.98 13.95 -3.14
N ALA A 86 5.34 15.05 -3.79
CA ALA A 86 6.71 15.53 -3.87
C ALA A 86 7.22 16.15 -2.55
N GLN A 87 6.31 16.69 -1.72
CA GLN A 87 6.64 17.16 -0.37
C GLN A 87 6.69 16.02 0.67
N GLU A 88 5.97 14.93 0.44
CA GLU A 88 6.11 13.72 1.22
C GLU A 88 7.47 13.10 0.91
N LYS A 89 8.42 13.29 1.83
CA LYS A 89 9.76 12.72 1.73
C LYS A 89 9.63 11.21 1.62
N GLN A 90 9.91 10.68 0.43
CA GLN A 90 9.88 9.25 0.18
C GLN A 90 10.95 8.57 1.05
N MET A 91 10.51 7.61 1.87
CA MET A 91 11.36 6.90 2.83
C MET A 91 11.68 5.49 2.31
N GLU A 92 12.95 5.12 2.33
CA GLU A 92 13.44 3.78 2.04
C GLU A 92 14.16 3.19 3.25
N VAL A 93 14.26 1.87 3.32
CA VAL A 93 14.95 1.17 4.41
C VAL A 93 16.32 0.74 3.94
N CYS A 94 17.36 1.03 4.72
CA CYS A 94 18.71 0.59 4.44
C CYS A 94 18.81 -0.95 4.52
N THR A 95 19.37 -1.57 3.48
CA THR A 95 19.52 -3.04 3.35
C THR A 95 20.55 -3.66 4.31
N VAL A 96 21.37 -2.84 4.95
CA VAL A 96 22.42 -3.28 5.87
C VAL A 96 21.96 -3.20 7.32
N CYS A 97 21.52 -2.01 7.76
CA CYS A 97 21.18 -1.76 9.17
C CYS A 97 19.69 -1.52 9.44
N GLY A 98 18.83 -1.56 8.42
CA GLY A 98 17.38 -1.46 8.61
C GLY A 98 16.86 -0.08 9.05
N ALA A 99 17.72 0.94 9.08
CA ALA A 99 17.29 2.30 9.39
C ALA A 99 16.60 2.97 8.19
N PHE A 100 15.66 3.86 8.47
CA PHE A 100 14.98 4.64 7.43
C PHE A 100 15.89 5.75 6.89
N LEU A 101 15.93 5.85 5.56
CA LEU A 101 16.65 6.84 4.77
C LEU A 101 15.64 7.60 3.91
N ILE A 102 15.83 8.91 3.81
CA ILE A 102 15.03 9.74 2.90
C ILE A 102 15.67 9.70 1.51
N VAL A 103 14.91 9.29 0.51
CA VAL A 103 15.34 9.30 -0.89
C VAL A 103 15.46 10.75 -1.36
N GLY A 104 16.63 11.12 -1.89
CA GLY A 104 16.90 12.48 -2.36
C GLY A 104 17.28 13.48 -1.26
N ASP A 105 17.64 13.02 -0.05
CA ASP A 105 18.25 13.90 0.97
C ASP A 105 19.69 14.28 0.60
N ALA A 106 20.26 15.25 1.33
CA ALA A 106 21.62 15.71 1.12
C ALA A 106 22.64 14.56 1.24
N GLN A 107 23.58 14.50 0.29
CA GLN A 107 24.58 13.44 0.22
C GLN A 107 25.38 13.29 1.53
N SER A 108 25.68 14.39 2.22
CA SER A 108 26.38 14.37 3.51
C SER A 108 25.67 13.52 4.57
N ARG A 109 24.33 13.53 4.60
CA ARG A 109 23.56 12.72 5.56
C ARG A 109 23.58 11.24 5.20
N ILE A 110 23.58 10.92 3.90
CA ILE A 110 23.74 9.56 3.41
C ILE A 110 25.13 9.03 3.81
N ASP A 111 26.16 9.86 3.67
CA ASP A 111 27.53 9.51 4.04
C ASP A 111 27.65 9.29 5.57
N ASP A 112 27.04 10.16 6.39
CA ASP A 112 26.99 9.99 7.85
C ASP A 112 26.33 8.67 8.26
N HIS A 113 25.30 8.24 7.52
CA HIS A 113 24.66 6.95 7.74
C HIS A 113 25.59 5.78 7.36
N LEU A 114 26.21 5.81 6.18
CA LEU A 114 27.08 4.75 5.67
C LEU A 114 28.36 4.59 6.52
N MET A 115 28.92 5.71 6.96
CA MET A 115 30.09 5.77 7.85
C MET A 115 29.72 5.62 9.33
N GLY A 116 28.42 5.50 9.63
CA GLY A 116 27.91 5.29 10.97
C GLY A 116 28.34 3.95 11.57
N LYS A 117 28.59 3.94 12.88
CA LYS A 117 28.99 2.73 13.62
C LYS A 117 27.98 1.59 13.49
N GLN A 118 26.69 1.92 13.43
CA GLN A 118 25.62 0.93 13.25
C GLN A 118 25.69 0.29 11.87
N HIS A 119 25.81 1.09 10.81
CA HIS A 119 25.88 0.58 9.44
C HIS A 119 27.11 -0.32 9.25
N LEU A 120 28.30 0.16 9.64
CA LEU A 120 29.54 -0.61 9.58
C LEU A 120 29.50 -1.87 10.46
N GLY A 121 28.91 -1.78 11.64
CA GLY A 121 28.74 -2.92 12.55
C GLY A 121 27.87 -4.02 11.93
N TYR A 122 26.68 -3.66 11.44
CA TYR A 122 25.79 -4.61 10.77
C TYR A 122 26.39 -5.17 9.49
N SER A 123 27.14 -4.38 8.71
CA SER A 123 27.83 -4.87 7.53
C SER A 123 28.83 -5.98 7.86
N LYS A 124 29.62 -5.80 8.93
CA LYS A 124 30.58 -6.82 9.38
C LYS A 124 29.89 -8.06 9.92
N LEU A 125 28.83 -7.88 10.71
CA LEU A 125 28.04 -8.99 11.24
C LEU A 125 27.40 -9.81 10.12
N LYS A 126 26.83 -9.15 9.12
CA LYS A 126 26.22 -9.81 7.96
C LYS A 126 27.27 -10.62 7.19
N GLY A 127 28.45 -10.04 6.94
CA GLY A 127 29.57 -10.76 6.31
C GLY A 127 30.01 -11.99 7.10
N ALA A 128 30.18 -11.87 8.42
CA ALA A 128 30.55 -13.01 9.28
C ALA A 128 29.46 -14.10 9.31
N VAL A 129 28.18 -13.73 9.30
CA VAL A 129 27.08 -14.68 9.22
C VAL A 129 27.05 -15.39 7.87
N GLU A 130 27.29 -14.67 6.77
CA GLU A 130 27.40 -15.25 5.43
C GLU A 130 28.59 -16.22 5.33
N GLU A 131 29.74 -15.90 5.90
CA GLU A 131 30.91 -16.78 5.97
C GLU A 131 30.65 -18.07 6.79
N LEU A 132 29.99 -17.93 7.94
CA LEU A 132 29.64 -19.08 8.78
C LEU A 132 28.57 -19.96 8.13
N THR A 133 27.60 -19.36 7.44
CA THR A 133 26.54 -20.11 6.75
C THR A 133 27.07 -20.82 5.51
N THR A 134 27.96 -20.20 4.74
CA THR A 134 28.64 -20.83 3.61
C THR A 134 29.56 -21.97 4.05
N SER A 135 30.35 -21.77 5.10
CA SER A 135 31.20 -22.82 5.68
C SER A 135 30.37 -24.02 6.16
N ARG A 136 29.27 -23.78 6.90
CA ARG A 136 28.34 -24.84 7.33
C ARG A 136 27.60 -25.49 6.16
N ALA A 137 27.29 -24.75 5.10
CA ALA A 137 26.67 -25.30 3.91
C ALA A 137 27.65 -26.19 3.13
N GLN A 138 28.93 -25.82 3.07
CA GLN A 138 30.00 -26.66 2.51
C GLN A 138 30.17 -27.93 3.34
N GLU A 139 30.27 -27.84 4.67
CA GLU A 139 30.33 -29.03 5.54
C GLU A 139 29.14 -29.96 5.36
N ARG A 140 27.91 -29.41 5.27
CA ARG A 140 26.69 -30.18 5.00
C ARG A 140 26.65 -30.76 3.59
N GLY A 141 27.19 -30.06 2.60
CA GLY A 141 27.30 -30.50 1.21
C GLY A 141 28.29 -31.65 1.07
N VAL A 142 29.44 -31.55 1.74
CA VAL A 142 30.47 -32.61 1.80
C VAL A 142 29.95 -33.84 2.53
N PHE A 143 29.19 -33.68 3.62
CA PHE A 143 28.54 -34.81 4.33
C PHE A 143 27.48 -35.53 3.48
N ARG A 144 26.78 -34.81 2.58
CA ARG A 144 25.83 -35.38 1.63
C ARG A 144 26.51 -36.11 0.47
N MET A 145 27.66 -35.62 0.00
CA MET A 145 28.44 -36.26 -1.07
C MET A 145 29.20 -37.50 -0.59
N ASN A 146 29.66 -37.53 0.66
CA ASN A 146 30.51 -38.61 1.19
C ASN A 146 29.73 -39.77 1.87
N GLY A 147 28.45 -39.96 1.53
CA GLY A 147 27.70 -41.19 1.88
C GLY A 147 27.24 -41.32 3.35
N GLY A 148 26.84 -40.25 4.00
CA GLY A 148 26.40 -40.27 5.41
C GLY A 148 25.09 -41.02 5.67
N ARG A 149 25.17 -42.33 5.87
CA ARG A 149 24.11 -43.20 6.46
C ARG A 149 23.73 -42.85 7.92
N GLY A 150 24.15 -41.70 8.47
CA GLY A 150 23.96 -41.33 9.88
C GLY A 150 23.02 -40.16 10.17
N SER A 151 22.39 -39.53 9.16
CA SER A 151 21.49 -38.39 9.38
C SER A 151 20.01 -38.76 9.54
N ALA A 152 19.61 -39.99 9.22
CA ALA A 152 18.23 -40.45 9.39
C ALA A 152 17.92 -40.81 10.87
N ASP A 153 18.93 -41.26 11.63
CA ASP A 153 18.76 -41.72 13.00
C ASP A 153 18.53 -40.59 14.02
N ILE A 154 19.08 -39.39 13.76
CA ILE A 154 18.92 -38.22 14.65
C ILE A 154 17.53 -37.58 14.48
N ALA A 155 17.05 -37.48 13.23
CA ALA A 155 15.69 -36.98 12.95
C ALA A 155 14.63 -37.93 13.52
N GLY A 156 14.82 -39.25 13.36
CA GLY A 156 13.91 -40.27 13.91
C GLY A 156 13.85 -40.28 15.44
N ARG A 157 14.96 -40.01 16.13
CA ARG A 157 14.96 -39.88 17.61
C ARG A 157 14.19 -38.66 18.10
N SER A 158 14.36 -37.51 17.45
CA SER A 158 13.66 -36.27 17.84
C SER A 158 12.14 -36.37 17.67
N ASP A 159 11.67 -36.96 16.56
CA ASP A 159 10.23 -37.16 16.34
C ASP A 159 9.63 -38.21 17.29
N LYS A 160 10.41 -39.22 17.71
CA LYS A 160 9.97 -40.24 18.67
C LYS A 160 9.85 -39.69 20.09
N GLU A 161 10.75 -38.80 20.51
CA GLU A 161 10.63 -38.09 21.79
C GLU A 161 9.48 -37.09 21.78
N ARG A 162 9.26 -36.37 20.67
CA ARG A 162 8.17 -35.41 20.54
C ARG A 162 6.80 -36.08 20.51
N SER A 163 6.68 -37.25 19.88
CA SER A 163 5.45 -38.05 19.90
C SER A 163 5.20 -38.72 21.26
N SER A 164 6.24 -39.21 21.94
CA SER A 164 6.13 -39.74 23.30
C SER A 164 5.65 -38.68 24.30
N SER A 165 6.22 -37.47 24.26
CA SER A 165 5.79 -36.36 25.13
C SER A 165 4.33 -35.96 24.88
N ARG A 166 3.89 -35.89 23.62
CA ARG A 166 2.47 -35.60 23.27
C ARG A 166 1.52 -36.71 23.74
N ALA A 167 1.94 -37.97 23.65
CA ALA A 167 1.15 -39.10 24.13
C ALA A 167 1.03 -39.12 25.66
N ASN A 168 2.11 -38.76 26.36
CA ASN A 168 2.13 -38.72 27.83
C ASN A 168 1.30 -37.54 28.37
N GLU A 169 1.35 -36.38 27.70
CA GLU A 169 0.51 -35.22 28.02
C GLU A 169 -0.99 -35.51 27.81
N SER A 170 -1.32 -36.22 26.73
CA SER A 170 -2.71 -36.65 26.47
C SER A 170 -3.22 -37.62 27.54
N LYS A 171 -2.40 -38.58 27.98
CA LYS A 171 -2.73 -39.50 29.08
C LYS A 171 -2.87 -38.79 30.43
N GLY A 172 -2.07 -37.74 30.69
CA GLY A 172 -2.20 -36.91 31.90
C GLY A 172 -3.56 -36.22 31.96
N ARG A 173 -3.96 -35.56 30.87
CA ARG A 173 -5.25 -34.86 30.77
C ARG A 173 -6.45 -35.80 30.89
N GLU A 174 -6.36 -37.04 30.42
CA GLU A 174 -7.43 -38.04 30.59
C GLU A 174 -7.57 -38.48 32.05
N ARG A 175 -6.46 -38.68 32.78
CA ARG A 175 -6.50 -39.02 34.21
C ARG A 175 -7.09 -37.90 35.07
N ASP A 176 -6.76 -36.65 34.76
CA ASP A 176 -7.32 -35.51 35.49
C ASP A 176 -8.84 -35.40 35.30
N ARG A 177 -9.33 -35.64 34.08
CA ARG A 177 -10.77 -35.68 33.79
C ARG A 177 -11.49 -36.84 34.50
N ASP A 178 -10.88 -38.02 34.60
CA ASP A 178 -11.48 -39.14 35.34
C ASP A 178 -11.52 -38.86 36.86
N SER A 179 -10.47 -38.24 37.40
CA SER A 179 -10.41 -37.81 38.81
C SER A 179 -11.50 -36.78 39.14
N GLU A 180 -11.68 -35.77 38.29
CA GLU A 180 -12.76 -34.79 38.38
C GLU A 180 -14.15 -35.43 38.36
N ARG A 181 -14.37 -36.41 37.47
CA ARG A 181 -15.65 -37.12 37.37
C ARG A 181 -15.95 -37.94 38.63
N ARG A 182 -14.94 -38.60 39.20
CA ARG A 182 -15.07 -39.35 40.45
C ARG A 182 -15.39 -38.45 41.64
N LYS A 183 -14.76 -37.27 41.72
CA LYS A 183 -15.05 -36.27 42.77
C LYS A 183 -16.51 -35.81 42.70
N ARG A 184 -17.01 -35.44 41.51
CA ARG A 184 -18.41 -35.02 41.35
C ARG A 184 -19.39 -36.12 41.76
N HIS A 185 -19.14 -37.37 41.38
CA HIS A 185 -19.98 -38.49 41.76
C HIS A 185 -19.92 -38.80 43.27
N HIS A 186 -18.78 -38.54 43.94
CA HIS A 186 -18.69 -38.62 45.39
C HIS A 186 -19.51 -37.52 46.08
N GLU A 187 -19.38 -36.28 45.62
CA GLU A 187 -20.15 -35.14 46.14
C GLU A 187 -21.66 -35.31 45.94
N GLU A 188 -22.08 -35.86 44.79
CA GLU A 188 -23.49 -36.16 44.51
C GLU A 188 -24.05 -37.21 45.48
N ARG A 189 -23.30 -38.29 45.74
CA ARG A 189 -23.67 -39.30 46.75
C ARG A 189 -23.66 -38.78 48.18
N GLU A 190 -22.86 -37.76 48.51
CA GLU A 190 -22.92 -37.15 49.84
C GLU A 190 -24.14 -36.25 49.99
N ARG A 191 -24.53 -35.53 48.94
CA ARG A 191 -25.76 -34.72 48.93
C ARG A 191 -27.02 -35.58 49.05
N GLU A 192 -27.06 -36.74 48.39
CA GLU A 192 -28.18 -37.69 48.53
C GLU A 192 -28.31 -38.29 49.94
N ARG A 193 -27.25 -38.30 50.75
CA ARG A 193 -27.31 -38.81 52.14
C ARG A 193 -27.73 -37.76 53.17
N GLN A 194 -27.73 -36.48 52.78
CA GLN A 194 -28.10 -35.36 53.64
C GLN A 194 -29.56 -34.92 53.46
N HIS A 195 -30.32 -35.62 52.60
CA HIS A 195 -31.71 -35.36 52.29
C HIS A 195 -32.60 -36.56 52.63
#